data_AF-A0A317K4W9-F1
#
_entry.id   AF-A0A317K4W9-F1
#
_cell.length_a   1.000
_cell.length_b   1.000
_cell.length_c   1.000
_cell.angle_alpha   90.00
_cell.angle_beta   90.00
_cell.angle_gamma   90.00
#
_symmetry.space_group_name_H-M   'P 1'
#
loop_
_entity.id
_entity.type
_entity.pdbx_description
1 polymer ?
#
loop_
_entity_poly.entity_id
_entity_poly.type
_entity_poly.pdbx_seq_one_letter_code
_entity_poly.pdbx_strand_id
1 'polypeptide(L)'
;MPASLDRIRNSMKVTTTTKDKGLVLTLTVVAYDNGMIEVDGIPINTSPNYDQGEGWAGAAEVATATLSEFRRQAVKRQATKQKEGGQ
;
A
#
# COMPACT_ATOMS: atom_id res chain seq x y z
N MET A 1 -0.06 14.38 6.07
CA MET A 1 -0.24 13.02 5.54
C MET A 1 0.98 12.18 5.95
N PRO A 2 0.79 11.12 6.75
CA PRO A 2 1.87 10.32 7.35
C PRO A 2 2.65 9.44 6.35
N ALA A 3 2.22 9.33 5.09
CA ALA A 3 3.03 8.76 4.00
C ALA A 3 2.91 9.60 2.73
N SER A 4 4.05 9.91 2.11
CA SER A 4 4.09 10.50 0.77
C SER A 4 3.73 9.45 -0.29
N LEU A 5 3.13 9.88 -1.41
CA LEU A 5 2.86 8.99 -2.55
C LEU A 5 4.13 8.30 -3.07
N ASP A 6 5.27 8.97 -3.00
CA ASP A 6 6.56 8.38 -3.39
C ASP A 6 6.98 7.24 -2.46
N ARG A 7 6.75 7.39 -1.15
CA ARG A 7 6.97 6.30 -0.20
C ARG A 7 6.12 5.09 -0.57
N ILE A 8 4.83 5.29 -0.79
CA ILE A 8 3.88 4.22 -1.15
C ILE A 8 4.35 3.49 -2.40
N ARG A 9 4.68 4.22 -3.48
CA ARG A 9 5.14 3.60 -4.74
C ARG A 9 6.42 2.79 -4.56
N ASN A 10 7.35 3.26 -3.73
CA ASN A 10 8.64 2.61 -3.51
C ASN A 10 8.55 1.43 -2.52
N SER A 11 7.58 1.43 -1.61
CA SER A 11 7.42 0.38 -0.61
C SER A 11 6.35 -0.66 -0.96
N MET A 12 5.55 -0.42 -2.00
CA MET A 12 4.48 -1.32 -2.44
C MET A 12 5.01 -2.69 -2.86
N LYS A 13 4.60 -3.74 -2.15
CA LYS A 13 4.92 -5.14 -2.47
C LYS A 13 3.93 -5.68 -3.51
N VAL A 14 4.20 -5.37 -4.77
CA VAL A 14 3.41 -5.86 -5.91
C VAL A 14 4.15 -6.99 -6.60
N THR A 15 3.48 -8.12 -6.78
CA THR A 15 4.00 -9.27 -7.51
C THR A 15 3.10 -9.61 -8.70
N THR A 16 3.65 -10.26 -9.72
CA THR A 16 2.84 -10.84 -10.80
C THR A 16 2.29 -12.19 -10.36
N THR A 17 1.03 -12.46 -10.69
CA THR A 17 0.50 -13.82 -10.56
C THR A 17 1.20 -14.77 -11.53
N THR A 18 1.29 -16.04 -11.16
CA THR A 18 1.70 -17.09 -12.10
C THR A 18 0.79 -17.07 -13.33
N LYS A 19 1.39 -17.20 -14.53
CA LYS A 19 0.69 -17.22 -15.83
C LYS A 19 0.00 -15.90 -16.24
N ASP A 20 0.58 -14.76 -15.88
CA ASP A 20 0.16 -13.42 -16.35
C ASP A 20 -1.30 -13.01 -16.07
N LYS A 21 -1.95 -13.68 -15.10
CA LYS A 21 -3.35 -13.47 -14.74
C LYS A 21 -3.63 -12.15 -14.03
N GLY A 22 -2.62 -11.36 -13.69
CA GLY A 22 -2.78 -10.09 -12.98
C GLY A 22 -1.62 -9.76 -12.03
N LEU A 23 -1.86 -8.73 -11.23
CA LEU A 23 -0.99 -8.28 -10.15
C LEU A 23 -1.60 -8.67 -8.80
N VAL A 24 -0.75 -8.97 -7.83
CA VAL A 24 -1.11 -9.16 -6.43
C VAL A 24 -0.43 -8.07 -5.64
N LEU A 25 -1.21 -7.34 -4.84
CA LEU A 25 -0.71 -6.47 -3.78
C LEU A 25 -0.87 -7.22 -2.46
N THR A 26 0.20 -7.28 -1.67
CA THR A 26 0.15 -7.72 -0.28
C THR A 26 0.51 -6.55 0.61
N LEU A 27 -0.36 -6.26 1.58
CA LEU A 27 -0.14 -5.27 2.64
C LEU A 27 -0.02 -6.02 3.96
N THR A 28 1.07 -5.78 4.70
CA THR A 28 1.25 -6.33 6.05
C THR A 28 1.13 -5.21 7.08
N VAL A 29 0.20 -5.35 8.02
CA VAL A 29 0.10 -4.44 9.17
C VAL A 29 0.56 -5.21 10.40
N VAL A 30 1.55 -4.68 11.11
CA VAL A 30 2.01 -5.20 12.40
C VAL A 30 1.66 -4.17 13.46
N ALA A 31 0.82 -4.56 14.42
CA ALA A 31 0.47 -3.73 15.56
C ALA A 31 1.03 -4.37 16.83
N TYR A 32 1.85 -3.60 17.55
CA TYR A 32 2.44 -4.00 18.81
C TYR A 32 1.56 -3.51 19.97
N ASP A 33 1.52 -4.26 21.06
CA ASP A 33 0.73 -3.96 22.26
C ASP A 33 1.19 -2.68 22.99
N ASN A 34 2.41 -2.21 22.72
CA ASN A 34 2.93 -0.91 23.16
C ASN A 34 2.40 0.28 22.32
N GLY A 35 1.50 0.02 21.37
CA GLY A 35 0.89 1.03 20.51
C GLY A 35 1.72 1.39 19.27
N MET A 36 2.87 0.76 19.02
CA MET A 36 3.62 0.91 17.78
C MET A 36 2.91 0.20 16.63
N ILE A 37 2.92 0.81 15.44
CA ILE A 37 2.32 0.21 14.24
C ILE A 37 3.26 0.35 13.06
N GLU A 38 3.42 -0.74 12.32
CA GLU A 38 4.17 -0.81 11.08
C GLU A 38 3.25 -1.21 9.93
N VAL A 39 3.47 -0.59 8.77
CA VAL A 39 2.90 -1.05 7.50
C VAL A 39 4.04 -1.43 6.57
N ASP A 40 4.04 -2.69 6.15
CA ASP A 40 5.07 -3.34 5.33
C ASP A 40 6.49 -3.27 5.90
N GLY A 41 6.61 -3.20 7.23
CA GLY A 41 7.87 -3.08 7.96
C GLY A 41 8.36 -1.64 8.12
N ILE A 42 7.50 -0.65 7.80
CA ILE A 42 7.81 0.76 8.01
C ILE A 42 6.95 1.30 9.18
N PRO A 43 7.58 1.77 10.28
CA PRO A 43 6.86 2.39 11.39
C PRO A 43 6.04 3.60 10.94
N ILE A 44 4.81 3.71 11.44
CA ILE A 44 3.89 4.80 11.10
C ILE A 44 3.89 5.90 12.16
N ASN A 45 4.11 5.55 13.42
CA ASN A 45 4.11 6.46 14.55
C ASN A 45 5.51 6.63 15.15
N THR A 46 6.29 7.56 14.60
CA THR A 46 7.65 7.88 15.08
C THR A 46 7.71 9.19 15.88
N SER A 47 6.58 9.79 16.23
CA SER A 47 6.55 11.05 16.98
C SER A 47 6.90 10.84 18.46
N PRO A 48 7.74 11.69 19.08
CA PRO A 48 8.12 11.58 20.48
C PRO A 48 6.98 11.87 21.47
N ASN A 49 5.92 12.55 21.04
CA ASN A 49 4.70 12.77 21.83
C ASN A 49 3.62 11.78 21.38
N TYR A 50 3.61 10.62 22.03
CA TYR A 50 2.85 9.46 21.60
C TYR A 50 1.35 9.59 21.93
N ASP A 51 0.50 9.76 20.92
CA ASP A 51 -0.92 9.41 21.01
C ASP A 51 -1.11 8.04 20.35
N GLN A 52 -1.48 7.03 21.14
CA GLN A 52 -1.69 5.67 20.64
C GLN A 52 -2.75 5.62 19.54
N GLY A 53 -3.76 6.51 19.57
CA GLY A 53 -4.80 6.58 18.53
C GLY A 53 -4.28 7.04 17.17
N GLU A 54 -3.24 7.89 17.15
CA GLU A 54 -2.68 8.47 15.92
C GLU A 54 -2.01 7.41 15.03
N GLY A 55 -1.35 6.41 15.64
CA GLY A 55 -0.72 5.30 14.91
C GLY A 55 -1.73 4.48 14.10
N TRP A 56 -2.89 4.17 14.70
CA TRP A 56 -3.95 3.37 14.05
C TRP A 56 -4.57 4.13 12.87
N ALA A 57 -4.88 5.41 13.07
CA ALA A 57 -5.40 6.27 12.00
C ALA A 57 -4.39 6.41 10.85
N GLY A 58 -3.12 6.63 11.16
CA GLY A 58 -2.05 6.72 10.16
C GLY A 58 -1.88 5.43 9.37
N ALA A 59 -1.95 4.26 10.03
CA ALA A 59 -1.85 2.98 9.35
C ALA A 59 -3.03 2.73 8.39
N ALA A 60 -4.25 3.11 8.81
CA ALA A 60 -5.43 3.04 7.96
C ALA A 60 -5.33 3.98 6.74
N GLU A 61 -4.82 5.20 6.92
CA GLU A 61 -4.56 6.13 5.81
C GLU A 61 -3.56 5.55 4.82
N VAL A 62 -2.44 5.00 5.30
CA VAL A 62 -1.39 4.39 4.46
C VAL A 62 -1.95 3.20 3.68
N ALA A 63 -2.70 2.32 4.32
CA ALA A 63 -3.32 1.17 3.68
C ALA A 63 -4.30 1.62 2.58
N THR A 64 -5.16 2.59 2.88
CA THR A 64 -6.15 3.13 1.94
C THR A 64 -5.49 3.78 0.73
N ALA A 65 -4.44 4.58 0.95
CA ALA A 65 -3.69 5.22 -0.13
C ALA A 65 -2.97 4.19 -1.01
N THR A 66 -2.43 3.13 -0.40
CA THR A 66 -1.77 2.03 -1.13
C THR A 66 -2.74 1.24 -2.00
N LEU A 67 -3.92 0.91 -1.46
CA LEU A 67 -5.00 0.26 -2.22
C LEU A 67 -5.46 1.13 -3.40
N SER A 68 -5.57 2.44 -3.18
CA SER A 68 -5.98 3.40 -4.21
C SER A 68 -4.97 3.48 -5.36
N GLU A 69 -3.67 3.55 -5.06
CA GLU A 69 -2.63 3.55 -6.08
C GLU A 69 -2.56 2.20 -6.82
N PHE A 70 -2.71 1.08 -6.12
CA PHE A 70 -2.77 -0.24 -6.75
C PHE A 70 -3.96 -0.37 -7.71
N ARG A 71 -5.14 0.09 -7.31
CA ARG A 71 -6.32 0.14 -8.19
C ARG A 71 -6.02 0.92 -9.46
N ARG A 72 -5.40 2.10 -9.33
CA ARG A 72 -5.02 2.94 -10.47
C ARG A 72 -4.08 2.19 -11.43
N GLN A 73 -3.07 1.49 -10.91
CA GLN A 73 -2.15 0.67 -11.71
C GLN A 73 -2.86 -0.50 -12.39
N ALA A 74 -3.75 -1.21 -11.68
CA ALA A 74 -4.53 -2.32 -12.21
C ALA A 74 -5.43 -1.89 -13.37
N VAL A 75 -6.16 -0.77 -13.22
CA VAL A 75 -7.01 -0.19 -14.27
C VAL A 75 -6.18 0.20 -15.50
N LYS A 76 -5.03 0.87 -15.29
CA LYS A 76 -4.13 1.25 -16.39
C LYS A 76 -3.64 0.01 -17.15
N ARG A 77 -3.25 -1.06 -16.44
CA ARG A 77 -2.80 -2.33 -17.05
C ARG A 77 -3.91 -2.99 -17.88
N GLN A 78 -5.15 -3.01 -17.38
CA GLN A 78 -6.29 -3.56 -18.12
C GLN A 78 -6.56 -2.79 -19.41
N ALA A 79 -6.53 -1.46 -19.36
CA ALA A 79 -6.71 -0.61 -20.53
C ALA A 79 -5.62 -0.81 -21.60
N THR A 80 -4.37 -1.04 -21.19
CA THR A 80 -3.27 -1.37 -22.12
C THR A 80 -3.48 -2.75 -22.76
N LYS A 81 -3.79 -3.79 -21.97
CA LYS A 81 -4.04 -5.14 -22.50
C LYS A 81 -5.19 -5.18 -23.52
N GLN A 82 -6.26 -4.40 -23.32
CA GLN A 82 -7.37 -4.32 -24.27
C GLN A 82 -6.98 -3.68 -25.60
N LYS A 83 -6.04 -2.73 -25.60
CA LYS A 83 -5.55 -2.08 -26.83
C LYS A 83 -4.61 -2.99 -27.63
N GLU A 84 -3.86 -3.85 -26.95
CA GLU A 84 -2.88 -4.76 -27.58
C GLU A 84 -3.51 -6.05 -28.13
N GLY A 85 -4.62 -6.52 -27.55
CA GLY A 85 -5.31 -7.75 -27.99
C GLY A 85 -6.43 -7.55 -29.03
N GLY A 86 -6.56 -6.35 -29.60
CA GLY A 86 -7.60 -5.97 -30.56
C GLY A 86 -7.14 -5.83 -32.01
N GLN A 87 -6.03 -6.47 -32.40
CA GLN A 87 -5.54 -6.55 -33.78
C GLN A 87 -5.69 -7.96 -34.35
#